data_AF-A0A7S3HP17-F1
#
_entry.id   AF-A0A7S3HP17-F1
#
_cell.length_a   1.000
_cell.length_b   1.000
_cell.length_c   1.000
_cell.angle_alpha   90.00
_cell.angle_beta   90.00
_cell.angle_gamma   90.00
#
_symmetry.space_group_name_H-M   'P 1'
#
loop_
_entity.id
_entity.type
_entity.pdbx_description
1 polymer ?
#
loop_
_entity_poly.entity_id
_entity_poly.type
_entity_poly.pdbx_seq_one_letter_code
_entity_poly.pdbx_strand_id
1 'polypeptide(L)'
;ANRAVVDDIFELFDIAITDADDVQTVYRKMFALSGGNPLYTAELAKGIAQKRAAWFASIREEEEGEEADPVPPSLIKLLEEMRPARVEEVVYFRFDQLDPAWQTILKLAAMAASNGAPFTVPMLQFLLANDKSLSAHTPKNSSAHLAFEDNDLANTINYILSTGEFIYIKNMSLATPIVDRGNAHIDFDNDVLNSLSLSWHISMEQRAIYELMLDEQKISLHATMAKYLQTLHPSPDITALHELAHHQSLSRDYAGALRSYHQSGSLLHAKGDDRAALSHFTAAQRMVSQLRAAAGVNDHQSQQPQPGGFKGCTLEQMQAVFAHDGSLVDVAVRTLLRLAESLLIFTRTCEDAQLTTLAHRNARVFLEQATTMLEHLMHQAPGAESKNHEKMGVDFDALVALFWECFAVSSVQVPQAYRDTESSLEIMMEAIAALKASVPASAQLVDEVEEDV
;
A
#
# COMPACT_ATOMS: atom_id res chain seq x y z
N ALA A 1 25.51 3.59 25.82
CA ALA A 1 25.19 2.15 25.98
C ALA A 1 25.27 1.42 24.65
N ASN A 2 24.34 1.63 23.69
CA ASN A 2 24.30 0.85 22.44
C ASN A 2 25.58 0.88 21.60
N ARG A 3 26.26 2.04 21.50
CA ARG A 3 27.54 2.12 20.80
C ARG A 3 28.60 1.16 21.37
N ALA A 4 28.75 1.14 22.70
CA ALA A 4 29.69 0.24 23.37
C ALA A 4 29.36 -1.23 23.10
N VAL A 5 28.07 -1.60 23.10
CA VAL A 5 27.64 -2.98 22.77
C VAL A 5 28.03 -3.37 21.35
N VAL A 6 27.88 -2.46 20.38
CA VAL A 6 28.29 -2.73 18.99
C VAL A 6 29.81 -2.84 18.89
N ASP A 7 30.54 -1.95 19.55
CA ASP A 7 32.01 -1.92 19.55
C ASP A 7 32.58 -3.22 20.15
N ASP A 8 32.06 -3.66 21.30
CA ASP A 8 32.45 -4.90 21.96
C ASP A 8 32.19 -6.13 21.07
N ILE A 9 31.08 -6.14 20.33
CA ILE A 9 30.75 -7.24 19.42
C ILE A 9 31.65 -7.20 18.18
N PHE A 10 31.86 -6.03 17.58
CA PHE A 10 32.74 -5.93 16.41
C PHE A 10 34.18 -6.30 16.77
N GLU A 11 34.67 -5.92 17.94
CA GLU A 11 35.96 -6.36 18.47
C GLU A 11 35.99 -7.88 18.67
N LEU A 12 34.95 -8.48 19.27
CA LEU A 12 34.85 -9.92 19.48
C LEU A 12 34.91 -10.73 18.18
N PHE A 13 34.40 -10.18 17.07
CA PHE A 13 34.39 -10.81 15.76
C PHE A 13 35.53 -10.36 14.83
N ASP A 14 36.48 -9.57 15.33
CA ASP A 14 37.60 -9.00 14.56
C ASP A 14 37.15 -8.22 13.31
N ILE A 15 36.11 -7.40 13.49
CA ILE A 15 35.51 -6.61 12.41
C ILE A 15 36.02 -5.19 12.48
N ALA A 16 37.01 -4.89 11.65
CA ALA A 16 37.43 -3.52 11.40
C ALA A 16 36.32 -2.77 10.65
N ILE A 17 35.79 -1.71 11.26
CA ILE A 17 35.01 -0.71 10.53
C ILE A 17 35.99 0.02 9.61
N THR A 18 35.78 -0.09 8.30
CA THR A 18 36.70 0.48 7.31
C THR A 18 36.33 1.93 7.00
N ASP A 19 37.24 2.68 6.37
CA ASP A 19 36.92 4.04 5.89
C ASP A 19 35.77 4.06 4.86
N ALA A 20 35.47 2.92 4.24
CA ALA A 20 34.33 2.75 3.34
C ALA A 20 32.99 2.69 4.09
N ASP A 21 33.01 2.39 5.39
CA ASP A 21 31.83 2.36 6.24
C ASP A 21 31.67 3.72 6.92
N ASP A 22 30.66 4.49 6.54
CA ASP A 22 30.25 5.63 7.36
C ASP A 22 29.68 5.10 8.69
N VAL A 23 30.57 5.03 9.68
CA VAL A 23 30.33 4.54 11.04
C VAL A 23 29.09 5.17 11.65
N GLN A 24 28.88 6.47 11.44
CA GLN A 24 27.73 7.18 11.98
C GLN A 24 26.45 6.73 11.30
N THR A 25 26.47 6.51 10.00
CA THR A 25 25.33 5.96 9.26
C THR A 25 25.02 4.53 9.68
N VAL A 26 26.03 3.68 9.92
CA VAL A 26 25.84 2.32 10.44
C VAL A 26 25.14 2.35 11.81
N TYR A 27 25.66 3.11 12.78
CA TYR A 27 25.02 3.19 14.11
C TYR A 27 23.62 3.80 14.06
N ARG A 28 23.39 4.83 13.23
CA ARG A 28 22.06 5.42 13.04
C ARG A 28 21.08 4.40 12.48
N LYS A 29 21.51 3.60 11.50
CA LYS A 29 20.68 2.54 10.91
C LYS A 29 20.39 1.44 11.92
N MET A 30 21.39 0.99 12.67
CA MET A 30 21.20 0.00 13.74
C MET A 30 20.25 0.52 14.81
N PHE A 31 20.41 1.77 15.25
CA PHE A 31 19.53 2.39 16.23
C PHE A 31 18.10 2.50 15.71
N ALA A 32 17.92 2.89 14.44
CA ALA A 32 16.60 2.96 13.82
C ALA A 32 15.91 1.59 13.74
N LEU A 33 16.67 0.52 13.47
CA LEU A 33 16.16 -0.84 13.41
C LEU A 33 15.88 -1.43 14.80
N SER A 34 16.75 -1.18 15.76
CA SER A 34 16.63 -1.72 17.12
C SER A 34 15.75 -0.88 18.05
N GLY A 35 15.35 0.32 17.63
CA GLY A 35 14.73 1.33 18.49
C GLY A 35 15.58 1.67 19.71
N GLY A 36 16.89 1.46 19.64
CA GLY A 36 17.79 1.63 20.77
C GLY A 36 17.73 0.51 21.82
N ASN A 37 17.06 -0.62 21.56
CA ASN A 37 17.11 -1.77 22.45
C ASN A 37 18.51 -2.44 22.38
N PRO A 38 19.24 -2.57 23.51
CA PRO A 38 20.58 -3.15 23.51
C PRO A 38 20.62 -4.60 23.03
N LEU A 39 19.60 -5.40 23.34
CA LEU A 39 19.51 -6.80 22.94
C LEU A 39 19.36 -6.93 21.42
N TYR A 40 18.47 -6.14 20.82
CA TYR A 40 18.28 -6.13 19.37
C TYR A 40 19.51 -5.58 18.65
N THR A 41 20.13 -4.55 19.22
CA THR A 41 21.40 -4.01 18.71
C THR A 41 22.49 -5.07 18.71
N ALA A 42 22.58 -5.88 19.77
CA ALA A 42 23.55 -6.98 19.86
C ALA A 42 23.29 -8.07 18.82
N GLU A 43 22.04 -8.50 18.64
CA GLU A 43 21.70 -9.52 17.65
C GLU A 43 21.91 -9.03 16.21
N LEU A 44 21.62 -7.76 15.92
CA LEU A 44 21.97 -7.13 14.64
C LEU A 44 23.49 -7.14 14.44
N ALA A 45 24.28 -6.70 15.42
CA ALA A 45 25.74 -6.67 15.33
C ALA A 45 26.32 -8.08 15.04
N LYS A 46 25.84 -9.10 15.75
CA LYS A 46 26.22 -10.51 15.51
C LYS A 46 25.85 -10.97 14.11
N GLY A 47 24.65 -10.61 13.62
CA GLY A 47 24.21 -10.96 12.27
C GLY A 47 25.08 -10.34 11.17
N ILE A 48 25.50 -9.07 11.34
CA ILE A 48 26.45 -8.41 10.43
C ILE A 48 27.76 -9.18 10.46
N ALA A 49 28.20 -9.50 11.66
CA ALA A 49 29.49 -10.12 11.88
C ALA A 49 29.61 -11.49 11.23
N GLN A 50 28.60 -12.33 11.42
CA GLN A 50 28.52 -13.65 10.81
C GLN A 50 28.47 -13.58 9.28
N LYS A 51 27.70 -12.65 8.71
CA LYS A 51 27.65 -12.47 7.25
C LYS A 51 28.99 -12.04 6.68
N ARG A 52 29.68 -11.11 7.34
CA ARG A 52 31.00 -10.64 6.90
C ARG A 52 32.05 -11.74 7.00
N ALA A 53 32.04 -12.51 8.10
CA ALA A 53 32.91 -13.68 8.26
C ALA A 53 32.64 -14.75 7.19
N ALA A 54 31.37 -15.03 6.85
CA ALA A 54 31.00 -15.97 5.80
C ALA A 54 31.49 -15.52 4.41
N TRP A 55 31.43 -14.21 4.12
CA TRP A 55 31.96 -13.64 2.88
C TRP A 55 33.49 -13.80 2.77
N PHE A 56 34.23 -13.56 3.86
CA PHE A 56 35.67 -13.81 3.88
C PHE A 56 36.01 -15.30 3.72
N ALA A 57 35.18 -16.18 4.28
CA ALA A 57 35.35 -17.62 4.10
C ALA A 57 35.14 -18.06 2.65
N SER A 58 34.13 -17.52 1.95
CA SER A 58 33.87 -17.88 0.54
C SER A 58 34.99 -17.46 -0.41
N ILE A 59 35.68 -16.34 -0.13
CA ILE A 59 36.82 -15.89 -0.93
C ILE A 59 38.03 -16.83 -0.79
N ARG A 60 38.33 -17.25 0.44
CA ARG A 60 39.46 -18.15 0.70
C ARG A 60 39.35 -19.50 -0.01
N GLU A 61 38.13 -19.90 -0.38
CA GLU A 61 37.89 -21.15 -1.13
C GLU A 61 38.10 -20.97 -2.64
N GLU A 62 38.07 -19.73 -3.16
CA GLU A 62 38.17 -19.42 -4.60
C GLU A 62 39.59 -18.97 -5.03
N GLU A 63 40.45 -18.56 -4.09
CA GLU A 63 41.80 -18.04 -4.36
C GLU A 63 42.85 -19.15 -4.64
N GLU A 64 42.82 -19.71 -5.86
CA GLU A 64 44.01 -20.28 -6.53
C GLU A 64 44.55 -19.37 -7.67
N GLY A 65 44.02 -18.15 -7.84
CA GLY A 65 44.43 -17.20 -8.89
C GLY A 65 44.92 -15.85 -8.33
N GLU A 66 45.96 -15.26 -8.93
CA GLU A 66 46.50 -13.92 -8.63
C GLU A 66 45.53 -12.77 -9.03
N GLU A 67 44.28 -12.79 -8.57
CA GLU A 67 43.34 -11.67 -8.73
C GLU A 67 43.36 -10.72 -7.52
N ALA A 68 42.97 -9.47 -7.76
CA ALA A 68 43.06 -8.36 -6.81
C ALA A 68 42.30 -8.64 -5.50
N ASP A 69 42.86 -8.14 -4.38
CA ASP A 69 42.25 -8.23 -3.04
C ASP A 69 40.76 -7.84 -3.08
N PRO A 70 39.84 -8.77 -2.82
CA PRO A 70 38.41 -8.48 -2.90
C PRO A 70 38.01 -7.46 -1.83
N VAL A 71 37.21 -6.47 -2.24
CA VAL A 71 36.72 -5.42 -1.35
C VAL A 71 35.55 -5.95 -0.52
N PRO A 72 35.61 -5.91 0.82
CA PRO A 72 34.52 -6.38 1.67
C PRO A 72 33.23 -5.57 1.44
N PRO A 73 32.05 -6.23 1.50
CA PRO A 73 30.79 -5.53 1.40
C PRO A 73 30.65 -4.54 2.55
N SER A 74 30.17 -3.32 2.25
CA SER A 74 29.89 -2.30 3.27
C SER A 74 28.92 -2.84 4.32
N LEU A 75 29.10 -2.44 5.58
CA LEU A 75 28.24 -2.83 6.69
C LEU A 75 26.78 -2.39 6.49
N ILE A 76 26.56 -1.26 5.79
CA ILE A 76 25.22 -0.76 5.45
C ILE A 76 24.50 -1.75 4.53
N LYS A 77 25.16 -2.18 3.46
CA LYS A 77 24.62 -3.19 2.55
C LYS A 77 24.33 -4.50 3.28
N LEU A 78 25.25 -4.96 4.15
CA LEU A 78 25.02 -6.17 4.96
C LEU A 78 23.82 -6.03 5.89
N LEU A 79 23.61 -4.86 6.49
CA LEU A 79 22.44 -4.53 7.31
C LEU A 79 21.14 -4.53 6.51
N GLU A 80 21.15 -3.97 5.30
CA GLU A 80 19.97 -3.93 4.41
C GLU A 80 19.60 -5.32 3.90
N GLU A 81 20.59 -6.16 3.60
CA GLU A 81 20.39 -7.54 3.19
C GLU A 81 20.09 -8.47 4.36
N MET A 82 20.31 -8.03 5.60
CA MET A 82 20.07 -8.87 6.77
C MET A 82 18.58 -9.02 6.97
N ARG A 83 18.10 -10.26 6.83
CA ARG A 83 16.81 -10.62 7.40
C ARG A 83 16.95 -10.51 8.90
N PRO A 84 16.11 -9.73 9.59
CA PRO A 84 16.18 -9.60 11.05
C PRO A 84 15.70 -10.87 11.77
N ALA A 85 15.79 -12.06 11.15
CA ALA A 85 15.27 -13.33 11.66
C ALA A 85 15.70 -13.62 13.10
N ARG A 86 16.95 -13.29 13.47
CA ARG A 86 17.40 -13.42 14.88
C ARG A 86 16.70 -12.45 15.82
N VAL A 87 16.51 -11.21 15.40
CA VAL A 87 15.76 -10.23 16.21
C VAL A 87 14.30 -10.65 16.30
N GLU A 88 13.71 -11.11 15.21
CA GLU A 88 12.36 -11.68 15.16
C GLU A 88 12.22 -12.87 16.11
N GLU A 89 13.18 -13.81 16.15
CA GLU A 89 13.21 -14.91 17.13
C GLU A 89 13.18 -14.40 18.57
N VAL A 90 13.95 -13.35 18.89
CA VAL A 90 13.91 -12.74 20.23
C VAL A 90 12.56 -12.08 20.51
N VAL A 91 11.96 -11.39 19.52
CA VAL A 91 10.61 -10.83 19.64
C VAL A 91 9.59 -11.92 19.90
N TYR A 92 9.62 -13.02 19.14
CA TYR A 92 8.72 -14.16 19.31
C TYR A 92 8.86 -14.80 20.68
N PHE A 93 10.10 -15.02 21.13
CA PHE A 93 10.36 -15.55 22.46
C PHE A 93 9.80 -14.64 23.55
N ARG A 94 10.01 -13.32 23.48
CA ARG A 94 9.43 -12.36 24.44
C ARG A 94 7.90 -12.36 24.39
N PHE A 95 7.34 -12.38 23.19
CA PHE A 95 5.90 -12.38 22.94
C PHE A 95 5.21 -13.62 23.53
N ASP A 96 5.80 -14.81 23.38
CA ASP A 96 5.27 -16.07 23.90
C ASP A 96 5.24 -16.14 25.43
N GLN A 97 6.07 -15.35 26.12
CA GLN A 97 6.05 -15.25 27.59
C GLN A 97 4.96 -14.32 28.12
N LEU A 98 4.29 -13.55 27.25
CA LEU A 98 3.25 -12.62 27.65
C LEU A 98 1.94 -13.36 27.96
N ASP A 99 1.10 -12.74 28.80
CA ASP A 99 -0.26 -13.22 29.03
C ASP A 99 -1.06 -13.29 27.71
N PRO A 100 -1.94 -14.29 27.50
CA PRO A 100 -2.73 -14.39 26.27
C PRO A 100 -3.54 -13.13 25.92
N ALA A 101 -4.00 -12.37 26.92
CA ALA A 101 -4.67 -11.09 26.71
C ALA A 101 -3.72 -10.07 26.06
N TRP A 102 -2.49 -9.98 26.55
CA TRP A 102 -1.45 -9.10 26.01
C TRP A 102 -1.12 -9.46 24.57
N GLN A 103 -0.90 -10.74 24.32
CA GLN A 103 -0.60 -11.25 22.98
C GLN A 103 -1.70 -10.85 21.98
N THR A 104 -2.97 -10.98 22.39
CA THR A 104 -4.12 -10.61 21.56
C THR A 104 -4.13 -9.10 21.28
N ILE A 105 -3.98 -8.26 22.30
CA ILE A 105 -3.97 -6.80 22.16
C ILE A 105 -2.80 -6.34 21.28
N LEU A 106 -1.60 -6.89 21.47
CA LEU A 106 -0.43 -6.55 20.66
C LEU A 106 -0.58 -7.00 19.20
N LYS A 107 -1.21 -8.14 18.92
CA LYS A 107 -1.55 -8.54 17.54
C LYS A 107 -2.50 -7.56 16.88
N LEU A 108 -3.55 -7.15 17.59
CA LEU A 108 -4.50 -6.15 17.10
C LEU A 108 -3.84 -4.79 16.88
N ALA A 109 -3.01 -4.35 17.81
CA ALA A 109 -2.21 -3.13 17.68
C ALA A 109 -1.22 -3.21 16.49
N ALA A 110 -0.66 -4.39 16.21
CA ALA A 110 0.28 -4.58 15.12
C ALA A 110 -0.41 -4.49 13.77
N MET A 111 -1.64 -5.02 13.68
CA MET A 111 -2.51 -4.91 12.52
C MET A 111 -3.02 -3.48 12.32
N ALA A 112 -3.50 -2.83 13.38
CA ALA A 112 -3.99 -1.46 13.36
C ALA A 112 -2.90 -0.46 12.95
N ALA A 113 -1.65 -0.72 13.32
CA ALA A 113 -0.50 0.11 12.97
C ALA A 113 0.29 -0.41 11.75
N SER A 114 -0.30 -1.23 10.87
CA SER A 114 0.47 -1.87 9.79
C SER A 114 0.99 -0.90 8.72
N ASN A 115 0.43 0.30 8.66
CA ASN A 115 0.95 1.42 7.85
C ASN A 115 1.87 2.37 8.63
N GLY A 116 2.22 2.03 9.88
CA GLY A 116 2.93 2.93 10.80
C GLY A 116 2.06 4.04 11.40
N ALA A 117 0.76 4.07 11.08
CA ALA A 117 -0.20 4.97 11.72
C ALA A 117 -0.36 4.63 13.20
N PRO A 118 -0.59 5.63 14.07
CA PRO A 118 -0.93 5.34 15.45
C PRO A 118 -2.35 4.79 15.57
N PHE A 119 -2.63 4.10 16.66
CA PHE A 119 -3.92 3.47 16.94
C PHE A 119 -4.51 4.00 18.25
N THR A 120 -5.77 3.68 18.54
CA THR A 120 -6.46 4.15 19.75
C THR A 120 -7.15 2.98 20.47
N VAL A 121 -7.50 3.16 21.74
CA VAL A 121 -8.23 2.13 22.50
C VAL A 121 -9.60 1.82 21.88
N PRO A 122 -10.43 2.80 21.45
CA PRO A 122 -11.71 2.52 20.79
C PRO A 122 -11.58 1.71 19.50
N MET A 123 -10.47 1.89 18.77
CA MET A 123 -10.18 1.10 17.59
C MET A 123 -9.92 -0.37 17.96
N LEU A 124 -9.13 -0.64 19.00
CA LEU A 124 -8.89 -2.01 19.48
C LEU A 124 -10.16 -2.66 20.04
N GLN A 125 -10.99 -1.90 20.76
CA GLN A 125 -12.32 -2.35 21.21
C GLN A 125 -13.19 -2.78 20.04
N PHE A 126 -13.25 -1.95 18.98
CA PHE A 126 -14.03 -2.27 17.79
C PHE A 126 -13.54 -3.56 17.13
N LEU A 127 -12.23 -3.75 17.01
CA LEU A 127 -11.64 -4.96 16.43
C LEU A 127 -11.95 -6.20 17.27
N LEU A 128 -11.81 -6.12 18.60
CA LEU A 128 -12.16 -7.20 19.53
C LEU A 128 -13.63 -7.59 19.43
N ALA A 129 -14.53 -6.61 19.35
CA ALA A 129 -15.97 -6.84 19.32
C ALA A 129 -16.45 -7.46 17.99
N ASN A 130 -15.75 -7.22 16.89
CA ASN A 130 -16.20 -7.58 15.54
C ASN A 130 -15.44 -8.76 14.91
N ASP A 131 -14.28 -9.16 15.45
CA ASP A 131 -13.52 -10.29 14.89
C ASP A 131 -13.95 -11.64 15.47
N LYS A 132 -14.65 -12.42 14.64
CA LYS A 132 -15.11 -13.76 15.01
C LYS A 132 -13.97 -14.75 15.21
N SER A 133 -12.82 -14.55 14.55
CA SER A 133 -11.70 -15.49 14.61
C SER A 133 -11.04 -15.51 15.99
N LEU A 134 -10.91 -14.34 16.63
CA LEU A 134 -10.42 -14.22 18.00
C LEU A 134 -11.40 -14.82 19.02
N SER A 135 -12.71 -14.67 18.79
CA SER A 135 -13.72 -15.25 19.69
C SER A 135 -13.74 -16.79 19.69
N ALA A 136 -13.33 -17.43 18.59
CA ALA A 136 -13.43 -18.88 18.40
C ALA A 136 -12.40 -19.69 19.21
N HIS A 137 -11.26 -19.07 19.58
CA HIS A 137 -10.16 -19.75 20.29
C HIS A 137 -10.26 -19.68 21.81
N THR A 138 -11.30 -19.04 22.35
CA THR A 138 -11.51 -19.00 23.80
C THR A 138 -12.20 -20.29 24.25
N PRO A 139 -11.58 -21.14 25.09
CA PRO A 139 -12.16 -22.42 25.48
C PRO A 139 -13.47 -22.21 26.24
N LYS A 140 -14.57 -22.78 25.74
CA LYS A 140 -15.93 -22.65 26.30
C LYS A 140 -16.10 -23.10 27.76
N ASN A 141 -15.10 -23.78 28.32
CA ASN A 141 -15.12 -24.34 29.66
C ASN A 141 -14.27 -23.55 30.67
N SER A 142 -13.51 -22.54 30.24
CA SER A 142 -13.02 -21.53 31.17
C SER A 142 -14.15 -20.55 31.39
N SER A 143 -14.67 -20.49 32.62
CA SER A 143 -15.60 -19.43 33.04
C SER A 143 -15.03 -18.01 32.85
N ALA A 144 -13.74 -17.89 32.52
CA ALA A 144 -13.18 -16.76 31.81
C ALA A 144 -13.56 -16.81 30.32
N HIS A 145 -14.81 -16.47 30.01
CA HIS A 145 -15.07 -15.88 28.71
C HIS A 145 -14.20 -14.61 28.66
N LEU A 146 -13.23 -14.52 27.75
CA LEU A 146 -12.57 -13.27 27.37
C LEU A 146 -13.57 -12.35 26.65
N ALA A 147 -14.78 -12.20 27.19
CA ALA A 147 -15.46 -10.93 27.07
C ALA A 147 -14.57 -9.99 27.88
N PHE A 148 -13.60 -9.37 27.20
CA PHE A 148 -12.94 -8.21 27.74
C PHE A 148 -14.07 -7.25 28.10
N GLU A 149 -14.40 -7.15 29.38
CA GLU A 149 -15.18 -6.01 29.82
C GLU A 149 -14.37 -4.76 29.45
N ASP A 150 -15.01 -3.62 29.17
CA ASP A 150 -14.28 -2.41 28.76
C ASP A 150 -13.14 -2.07 29.75
N ASN A 151 -13.35 -2.38 31.03
CA ASN A 151 -12.35 -2.26 32.08
C ASN A 151 -11.14 -3.19 31.91
N ASP A 152 -11.31 -4.42 31.39
CA ASP A 152 -10.23 -5.38 31.23
C ASP A 152 -9.24 -4.95 30.14
N LEU A 153 -9.75 -4.41 29.02
CA LEU A 153 -8.89 -3.90 27.96
C LEU A 153 -8.07 -2.71 28.46
N ALA A 154 -8.72 -1.74 29.10
CA ALA A 154 -8.06 -0.56 29.62
C ALA A 154 -7.00 -0.91 30.67
N ASN A 155 -7.33 -1.81 31.62
CA ASN A 155 -6.38 -2.30 32.62
C ASN A 155 -5.19 -3.02 31.97
N THR A 156 -5.45 -3.81 30.92
CA THR A 156 -4.38 -4.52 30.21
C THR A 156 -3.47 -3.54 29.47
N ILE A 157 -4.04 -2.53 28.80
CA ILE A 157 -3.26 -1.47 28.13
C ILE A 157 -2.46 -0.66 29.14
N ASN A 158 -3.04 -0.27 30.27
CA ASN A 158 -2.32 0.40 31.36
C ASN A 158 -1.15 -0.43 31.84
N TYR A 159 -1.34 -1.74 32.02
CA TYR A 159 -0.29 -2.65 32.45
C TYR A 159 0.81 -2.78 31.38
N ILE A 160 0.47 -2.86 30.08
CA ILE A 160 1.46 -2.85 28.98
C ILE A 160 2.25 -1.54 28.97
N LEU A 161 1.57 -0.40 29.09
CA LEU A 161 2.23 0.91 29.16
C LEU A 161 3.13 1.03 30.40
N SER A 162 2.81 0.34 31.49
CA SER A 162 3.60 0.33 32.73
C SER A 162 4.97 -0.32 32.59
N THR A 163 5.10 -1.28 31.68
CA THR A 163 6.39 -1.96 31.47
C THR A 163 7.32 -1.14 30.60
N GLY A 164 6.79 -0.15 29.86
CA GLY A 164 7.56 0.58 28.85
C GLY A 164 8.02 -0.32 27.70
N GLU A 165 7.32 -1.44 27.47
CA GLU A 165 7.63 -2.40 26.41
C GLU A 165 6.61 -2.32 25.27
N PHE A 166 7.07 -2.58 24.04
CA PHE A 166 6.30 -2.66 22.80
C PHE A 166 5.61 -1.37 22.33
N ILE A 167 4.75 -0.77 23.16
CA ILE A 167 3.89 0.37 22.79
C ILE A 167 4.08 1.55 23.74
N TYR A 168 3.86 2.75 23.22
CA TYR A 168 3.90 4.00 23.98
C TYR A 168 2.79 4.94 23.56
N ILE A 169 2.56 5.95 24.40
CA ILE A 169 1.61 7.02 24.10
C ILE A 169 2.27 8.02 23.16
N LYS A 170 1.76 8.13 21.93
CA LYS A 170 2.20 9.11 20.96
C LYS A 170 1.47 10.42 21.22
N ASN A 171 2.21 11.42 21.68
CA ASN A 171 1.62 12.73 21.91
C ASN A 171 1.26 13.41 20.56
N MET A 172 -0.04 13.51 20.28
CA MET A 172 -0.56 14.17 19.09
C MET A 172 -0.84 15.66 19.32
N SER A 173 -0.82 16.13 20.57
CA SER A 173 -1.12 17.52 20.92
C SER A 173 0.15 18.26 21.33
N LEU A 174 0.55 19.25 20.52
CA LEU A 174 1.58 20.22 20.90
C LEU A 174 1.20 21.02 22.17
N ALA A 175 -0.11 21.14 22.45
CA ALA A 175 -0.64 21.96 23.54
C ALA A 175 -0.62 21.26 24.90
N THR A 176 -0.63 19.93 24.90
CA THR A 176 -0.52 19.12 26.12
C THR A 176 0.78 18.33 26.01
N PRO A 177 1.92 18.85 26.51
CA PRO A 177 3.09 18.00 26.67
C PRO A 177 2.67 16.85 27.59
N ILE A 178 2.43 15.68 27.00
CA ILE A 178 2.51 14.43 27.74
C ILE A 178 3.98 14.37 28.11
N VAL A 179 4.27 14.91 29.28
CA VAL A 179 5.56 14.78 29.94
C VAL A 179 5.87 13.30 29.82
N ASP A 180 7.02 12.99 29.25
CA ASP A 180 7.64 11.66 29.31
C ASP A 180 7.88 11.39 30.80
N ARG A 181 6.80 11.02 31.50
CA ARG A 181 6.75 10.85 32.95
C ARG A 181 7.36 9.48 33.17
N GLY A 182 8.68 9.42 33.07
CA GLY A 182 9.44 8.18 33.15
C GLY A 182 8.91 7.30 34.27
N ASN A 183 8.41 6.11 33.92
CA ASN A 183 7.98 4.97 34.74
C ASN A 183 7.18 5.22 36.04
N ALA A 184 6.80 6.45 36.38
CA ALA A 184 5.97 6.79 37.52
C ALA A 184 4.52 6.62 37.08
N HIS A 185 4.12 5.35 37.02
CA HIS A 185 2.84 4.90 36.48
C HIS A 185 1.68 5.57 37.22
N ILE A 186 0.84 6.27 36.45
CA ILE A 186 -0.49 6.68 36.88
C ILE A 186 -1.41 5.83 36.01
N ASP A 187 -2.18 4.94 36.62
CA ASP A 187 -3.26 4.25 35.93
C ASP A 187 -4.15 5.31 35.26
N PHE A 188 -4.14 5.34 33.93
CA PHE A 188 -5.01 6.24 33.18
C PHE A 188 -6.44 5.71 33.33
N ASP A 189 -7.38 6.59 33.68
CA ASP A 189 -8.79 6.23 33.61
C ASP A 189 -9.20 5.92 32.15
N ASN A 190 -10.30 5.20 32.00
CA ASN A 190 -10.78 4.77 30.68
C ASN A 190 -11.04 5.96 29.74
N ASP A 191 -11.52 7.09 30.27
CA ASP A 191 -11.85 8.27 29.48
C ASP A 191 -10.58 8.90 28.88
N VAL A 192 -9.51 9.00 29.68
CA VAL A 192 -8.20 9.46 29.24
C VAL A 192 -7.63 8.48 28.22
N LEU A 193 -7.56 7.17 28.52
CA LEU A 193 -7.04 6.17 27.58
C LEU A 193 -7.74 6.20 26.22
N ASN A 194 -9.06 6.37 26.21
CA ASN A 194 -9.85 6.43 24.98
C ASN A 194 -9.54 7.66 24.11
N SER A 195 -9.01 8.73 24.72
CA SER A 195 -8.58 9.94 24.01
C SER A 195 -7.13 9.88 23.52
N LEU A 196 -6.34 8.89 23.98
CA LEU A 196 -4.93 8.79 23.65
C LEU A 196 -4.67 8.08 22.32
N SER A 197 -3.59 8.52 21.69
CA SER A 197 -3.02 7.87 20.51
C SER A 197 -1.82 7.04 20.94
N LEU A 198 -1.79 5.77 20.54
CA LEU A 198 -0.78 4.79 20.89
C LEU A 198 0.06 4.46 19.64
N SER A 199 1.33 4.14 19.84
CA SER A 199 2.26 3.79 18.76
C SER A 199 3.26 2.74 19.24
N TRP A 200 3.90 2.07 18.29
CA TRP A 200 4.95 1.09 18.56
C TRP A 200 6.29 1.76 18.85
N HIS A 201 6.96 1.37 19.93
CA HIS A 201 8.31 1.81 20.26
C HIS A 201 9.31 1.43 19.17
N ILE A 202 9.19 0.19 18.66
CA ILE A 202 10.12 -0.41 17.71
C ILE A 202 9.30 -0.98 16.56
N SER A 203 9.47 -0.44 15.34
CA SER A 203 8.72 -0.91 14.16
C SER A 203 8.99 -2.37 13.81
N MET A 204 10.16 -2.89 14.19
CA MET A 204 10.50 -4.30 14.00
C MET A 204 9.67 -5.23 14.90
N GLU A 205 9.36 -4.82 16.14
CA GLU A 205 8.47 -5.59 17.02
C GLU A 205 7.06 -5.65 16.43
N GLN A 206 6.55 -4.51 15.95
CA GLN A 206 5.26 -4.41 15.27
C GLN A 206 5.18 -5.37 14.07
N ARG A 207 6.19 -5.32 13.19
CA ARG A 207 6.25 -6.19 12.01
C ARG A 207 6.34 -7.67 12.39
N ALA A 208 7.22 -8.03 13.32
CA ALA A 208 7.38 -9.42 13.75
C ALA A 208 6.06 -9.97 14.32
N ILE A 209 5.40 -9.22 15.21
CA ILE A 209 4.11 -9.64 15.79
C ILE A 209 3.01 -9.70 14.72
N TYR A 210 3.01 -8.78 13.76
CA TYR A 210 2.10 -8.84 12.63
C TYR A 210 2.29 -10.13 11.81
N GLU A 211 3.54 -10.54 11.55
CA GLU A 211 3.83 -11.74 10.78
C GLU A 211 3.49 -13.05 11.50
N LEU A 212 3.36 -13.05 12.83
CA LEU A 212 2.86 -14.20 13.59
C LEU A 212 1.39 -14.53 13.32
N MET A 213 0.63 -13.61 12.74
CA MET A 213 -0.79 -13.85 12.42
C MET A 213 -0.94 -14.68 11.15
N LEU A 214 -1.96 -15.54 11.14
CA LEU A 214 -2.35 -16.26 9.92
C LEU A 214 -2.87 -15.28 8.86
N ASP A 215 -2.70 -15.62 7.58
CA ASP A 215 -3.15 -14.76 6.48
C ASP A 215 -4.66 -14.52 6.52
N GLU A 216 -5.46 -15.51 6.89
CA GLU A 216 -6.90 -15.37 7.05
C GLU A 216 -7.27 -14.39 8.18
N GLN A 217 -6.50 -14.40 9.27
CA GLN A 217 -6.68 -13.46 10.37
C GLN A 217 -6.32 -12.03 9.93
N LYS A 218 -5.17 -11.86 9.24
CA LYS A 218 -4.76 -10.56 8.67
C LYS A 218 -5.88 -10.00 7.78
N ILE A 219 -6.37 -10.80 6.83
CA ILE A 219 -7.44 -10.39 5.90
C ILE A 219 -8.72 -9.99 6.65
N SER A 220 -9.17 -10.81 7.61
CA SER A 220 -10.38 -10.54 8.42
C SER A 220 -10.26 -9.26 9.24
N LEU A 221 -9.14 -9.09 9.92
CA LEU A 221 -8.87 -7.92 10.75
C LEU A 221 -8.74 -6.64 9.91
N HIS A 222 -8.05 -6.70 8.77
CA HIS A 222 -7.97 -5.59 7.83
C HIS A 222 -9.34 -5.18 7.29
N ALA A 223 -10.21 -6.15 6.97
CA ALA A 223 -11.58 -5.86 6.55
C ALA A 223 -12.39 -5.18 7.67
N THR A 224 -12.19 -5.59 8.91
CA THR A 224 -12.86 -5.01 10.08
C THR A 224 -12.36 -3.59 10.37
N MET A 225 -11.05 -3.36 10.24
CA MET A 225 -10.45 -2.04 10.38
C MET A 225 -10.92 -1.06 9.30
N ALA A 226 -11.02 -1.50 8.04
CA ALA A 226 -11.58 -0.68 6.96
C ALA A 226 -13.02 -0.23 7.27
N LYS A 227 -13.85 -1.11 7.85
CA LYS A 227 -15.22 -0.76 8.29
C LYS A 227 -15.19 0.28 9.41
N TYR A 228 -14.31 0.13 10.39
CA TYR A 228 -14.14 1.10 11.48
C TYR A 228 -13.78 2.49 10.96
N LEU A 229 -12.83 2.58 10.01
CA LEU A 229 -12.43 3.86 9.44
C LEU A 229 -13.57 4.54 8.65
N GLN A 230 -14.37 3.75 7.92
CA GLN A 230 -15.56 4.24 7.22
C GLN A 230 -16.63 4.78 8.17
N THR A 231 -16.85 4.13 9.32
CA THR A 231 -17.82 4.61 10.31
C THR A 231 -17.32 5.84 11.06
N LEU A 232 -16.02 5.92 11.33
CA LEU A 232 -15.39 7.05 12.02
C LEU A 232 -15.36 8.32 11.15
N HIS A 233 -15.16 8.16 9.84
CA HIS A 233 -14.98 9.26 8.90
C HIS A 233 -15.98 9.18 7.73
N PRO A 234 -17.23 9.65 7.91
CA PRO A 234 -18.21 9.67 6.81
C PRO A 234 -17.80 10.59 5.66
N SER A 235 -16.94 11.58 5.93
CA SER A 235 -16.23 12.37 4.94
C SER A 235 -14.73 12.31 5.25
N PRO A 236 -14.02 11.29 4.75
CA PRO A 236 -12.62 11.07 5.11
C PRO A 236 -11.71 12.11 4.45
N ASP A 237 -10.76 12.63 5.22
CA ASP A 237 -9.69 13.46 4.69
C ASP A 237 -8.65 12.61 3.93
N ILE A 238 -7.61 13.26 3.40
CA ILE A 238 -6.54 12.60 2.62
C ILE A 238 -5.87 11.47 3.42
N THR A 239 -5.61 11.70 4.71
CA THR A 239 -4.93 10.75 5.59
C THR A 239 -5.83 9.56 5.90
N ALA A 240 -7.10 9.82 6.25
CA ALA A 240 -8.09 8.78 6.49
C ALA A 240 -8.36 7.94 5.23
N LEU A 241 -8.42 8.56 4.05
CA LEU A 241 -8.58 7.85 2.77
C LEU A 241 -7.38 6.95 2.46
N HIS A 242 -6.15 7.43 2.70
CA HIS A 242 -4.94 6.65 2.48
C HIS A 242 -4.89 5.44 3.42
N GLU A 243 -5.20 5.64 4.70
CA GLU A 243 -5.25 4.55 5.68
C GLU A 243 -6.35 3.53 5.33
N LEU A 244 -7.55 4.01 4.98
CA LEU A 244 -8.65 3.16 4.52
C LEU A 244 -8.23 2.33 3.29
N ALA A 245 -7.59 2.95 2.31
CA ALA A 245 -7.13 2.28 1.10
C ALA A 245 -6.11 1.17 1.40
N HIS A 246 -5.19 1.42 2.36
CA HIS A 246 -4.21 0.44 2.83
C HIS A 246 -4.88 -0.78 3.44
N HIS A 247 -5.81 -0.59 4.38
CA HIS A 247 -6.53 -1.71 4.99
C HIS A 247 -7.43 -2.45 3.98
N GLN A 248 -8.05 -1.76 3.03
CA GLN A 248 -8.81 -2.41 1.94
C GLN A 248 -7.91 -3.24 1.01
N SER A 249 -6.71 -2.77 0.72
CA SER A 249 -5.74 -3.52 -0.08
C SER A 249 -5.34 -4.83 0.62
N LEU A 250 -5.04 -4.76 1.92
CA LEU A 250 -4.63 -5.93 2.70
C LEU A 250 -5.78 -6.90 3.00
N SER A 251 -7.03 -6.43 3.00
CA SER A 251 -8.22 -7.28 3.09
C SER A 251 -8.65 -7.90 1.75
N ARG A 252 -7.90 -7.63 0.67
CA ARG A 252 -8.22 -8.02 -0.72
C ARG A 252 -9.51 -7.38 -1.27
N ASP A 253 -9.99 -6.30 -0.66
CA ASP A 253 -10.98 -5.39 -1.26
C ASP A 253 -10.27 -4.40 -2.21
N TYR A 254 -9.70 -4.93 -3.29
CA TYR A 254 -8.91 -4.14 -4.23
C TYR A 254 -9.74 -3.05 -4.93
N ALA A 255 -11.05 -3.27 -5.11
CA ALA A 255 -11.95 -2.28 -5.69
C ALA A 255 -12.19 -1.10 -4.73
N GLY A 256 -12.40 -1.39 -3.45
CA GLY A 256 -12.43 -0.36 -2.40
C GLY A 256 -11.11 0.41 -2.31
N ALA A 257 -9.99 -0.30 -2.25
CA ALA A 257 -8.66 0.28 -2.17
C ALA A 257 -8.36 1.21 -3.35
N LEU A 258 -8.68 0.78 -4.57
CA LEU A 258 -8.55 1.58 -5.79
C LEU A 258 -9.28 2.92 -5.67
N ARG A 259 -10.56 2.89 -5.28
CA ARG A 259 -11.37 4.11 -5.11
C ARG A 259 -10.76 5.05 -4.06
N SER A 260 -10.40 4.50 -2.90
CA SER A 260 -9.86 5.29 -1.78
C SER A 260 -8.50 5.91 -2.12
N TYR A 261 -7.57 5.17 -2.75
CA TYR A 261 -6.29 5.72 -3.21
C TYR A 261 -6.48 6.80 -4.28
N HIS A 262 -7.36 6.58 -5.27
CA HIS A 262 -7.63 7.55 -6.32
C HIS A 262 -8.22 8.86 -5.76
N GLN A 263 -9.20 8.74 -4.86
CA GLN A 263 -9.80 9.91 -4.21
C GLN A 263 -8.77 10.68 -3.38
N SER A 264 -7.92 9.96 -2.63
CA SER A 264 -6.84 10.57 -1.85
C SER A 264 -5.83 11.30 -2.76
N GLY A 265 -5.41 10.68 -3.87
CA GLY A 265 -4.53 11.30 -4.85
C GLY A 265 -5.14 12.55 -5.52
N SER A 266 -6.43 12.49 -5.84
CA SER A 266 -7.16 13.63 -6.42
C SER A 266 -7.19 14.83 -5.47
N LEU A 267 -7.44 14.58 -4.18
CA LEU A 267 -7.42 15.62 -3.14
C LEU A 267 -6.02 16.21 -2.91
N LEU A 268 -4.96 15.40 -3.00
CA LEU A 268 -3.57 15.88 -2.92
C LEU A 268 -3.20 16.76 -4.11
N HIS A 269 -3.57 16.34 -5.32
CA HIS A 269 -3.37 17.12 -6.53
C HIS A 269 -4.11 18.46 -6.47
N ALA A 270 -5.38 18.46 -6.03
CA ALA A 270 -6.14 19.68 -5.81
C ALA A 270 -5.52 20.63 -4.76
N LYS A 271 -4.69 20.11 -3.84
CA LYS A 271 -3.90 20.89 -2.88
C LYS A 271 -2.53 21.33 -3.41
N GLY A 272 -2.15 20.92 -4.63
CA GLY A 272 -0.84 21.20 -5.23
C GLY A 272 0.30 20.29 -4.77
N ASP A 273 0.01 19.17 -4.08
CA ASP A 273 1.02 18.18 -3.69
C ASP A 273 1.09 17.04 -4.71
N ASP A 274 1.60 17.37 -5.89
CA ASP A 274 1.66 16.47 -7.04
C ASP A 274 2.53 15.22 -6.79
N ARG A 275 3.57 15.36 -5.97
CA ARG A 275 4.47 14.24 -5.63
C ARG A 275 3.75 13.20 -4.78
N ALA A 276 3.03 13.64 -3.74
CA ALA A 276 2.24 12.73 -2.92
C ALA A 276 1.06 12.16 -3.72
N ALA A 277 0.40 12.99 -4.54
CA ALA A 277 -0.68 12.56 -5.43
C ALA A 277 -0.24 11.43 -6.35
N LEU A 278 0.92 11.57 -7.02
CA LEU A 278 1.51 10.55 -7.89
C LEU A 278 1.76 9.23 -7.15
N SER A 279 2.22 9.27 -5.89
CA SER A 279 2.39 8.07 -5.06
C SER A 279 1.07 7.34 -4.85
N HIS A 280 -0.01 8.08 -4.57
CA HIS A 280 -1.34 7.52 -4.33
C HIS A 280 -1.96 6.97 -5.63
N PHE A 281 -1.81 7.67 -6.75
CA PHE A 281 -2.23 7.17 -8.06
C PHE A 281 -1.45 5.91 -8.47
N THR A 282 -0.15 5.83 -8.16
CA THR A 282 0.64 4.62 -8.39
C THR A 282 0.13 3.44 -7.55
N ALA A 283 -0.24 3.68 -6.30
CA ALA A 283 -0.86 2.65 -5.45
C ALA A 283 -2.22 2.19 -5.99
N ALA A 284 -3.07 3.13 -6.45
CA ALA A 284 -4.32 2.84 -7.15
C ALA A 284 -4.08 1.96 -8.40
N GLN A 285 -3.10 2.30 -9.24
CA GLN A 285 -2.78 1.50 -10.43
C GLN A 285 -2.39 0.06 -10.08
N ARG A 286 -1.62 -0.15 -9.00
CA ARG A 286 -1.29 -1.51 -8.53
C ARG A 286 -2.54 -2.30 -8.16
N MET A 287 -3.58 -1.67 -7.61
CA MET A 287 -4.85 -2.34 -7.31
C MET A 287 -5.57 -2.81 -8.57
N VAL A 288 -5.44 -2.11 -9.70
CA VAL A 288 -5.96 -2.57 -11.01
C VAL A 288 -5.28 -3.87 -11.43
N SER A 289 -3.95 -3.96 -11.31
CA SER A 289 -3.21 -5.19 -11.60
C SER A 289 -3.65 -6.34 -10.68
N GLN A 290 -3.88 -6.06 -9.39
CA GLN A 290 -4.37 -7.07 -8.43
C GLN A 290 -5.78 -7.55 -8.76
N LEU A 291 -6.70 -6.64 -9.15
CA LEU A 291 -8.05 -7.00 -9.60
C LEU A 291 -8.02 -7.90 -10.84
N ARG A 292 -7.17 -7.58 -11.82
CA ARG A 292 -6.97 -8.41 -13.02
C ARG A 292 -6.48 -9.81 -12.68
N ALA A 293 -5.46 -9.90 -11.84
CA ALA A 293 -4.93 -11.17 -11.36
C ALA A 293 -6.01 -11.98 -10.61
N ALA A 294 -6.79 -11.35 -9.73
CA ALA A 294 -7.89 -12.01 -9.02
C ALA A 294 -9.01 -12.48 -9.96
N ALA A 295 -9.24 -11.77 -11.07
CA ALA A 295 -10.20 -12.15 -12.11
C ALA A 295 -9.66 -13.24 -13.06
N GLY A 296 -8.42 -13.70 -12.88
CA GLY A 296 -7.78 -14.68 -13.77
C GLY A 296 -7.37 -14.12 -15.13
N VAL A 297 -7.37 -12.79 -15.28
CA VAL A 297 -6.84 -12.11 -16.46
C VAL A 297 -5.31 -12.09 -16.33
N ASN A 298 -4.69 -13.22 -16.70
CA ASN A 298 -3.24 -13.31 -16.75
C ASN A 298 -2.74 -12.58 -18.01
N ASP A 299 -2.01 -11.48 -17.83
CA ASP A 299 -1.33 -10.74 -18.91
C ASP A 299 -0.36 -11.61 -19.74
N HIS A 300 -0.08 -12.84 -19.27
CA HIS A 300 0.71 -13.86 -19.97
C HIS A 300 0.02 -14.49 -21.20
N GLN A 301 -1.26 -14.23 -21.47
CA GLN A 301 -1.91 -14.73 -22.71
C GLN A 301 -1.50 -14.00 -24.01
N SER A 302 -0.56 -13.06 -23.94
CA SER A 302 0.18 -12.60 -25.13
C SER A 302 1.31 -13.55 -25.58
N GLN A 303 1.51 -14.70 -24.91
CA GLN A 303 2.44 -15.75 -25.35
C GLN A 303 1.79 -17.15 -25.30
N GLN A 304 1.08 -17.49 -26.38
CA GLN A 304 0.56 -18.81 -26.81
C GLN A 304 -0.50 -19.54 -25.95
N PRO A 305 -1.56 -20.12 -26.59
CA PRO A 305 -2.60 -20.87 -25.88
C PRO A 305 -2.20 -22.33 -25.63
N GLN A 306 -2.50 -22.83 -24.43
CA GLN A 306 -2.60 -24.26 -24.11
C GLN A 306 -4.07 -24.60 -23.78
N PRO A 307 -4.63 -25.70 -24.31
CA PRO A 307 -6.00 -26.12 -24.02
C PRO A 307 -6.03 -27.02 -22.78
N GLY A 308 -6.59 -26.52 -21.69
CA GLY A 308 -6.83 -27.33 -20.49
C GLY A 308 -7.62 -26.56 -19.45
N GLY A 309 -8.90 -26.88 -19.31
CA GLY A 309 -9.88 -26.10 -18.57
C GLY A 309 -9.58 -25.91 -17.08
N PHE A 310 -9.91 -24.72 -16.59
CA PHE A 310 -9.97 -24.41 -15.17
C PHE A 310 -11.35 -23.84 -14.82
N LYS A 311 -11.89 -24.31 -13.70
CA LYS A 311 -13.11 -23.82 -13.05
C LYS A 311 -12.72 -22.76 -12.02
N GLY A 312 -13.31 -21.57 -12.09
CA GLY A 312 -13.20 -20.56 -11.02
C GLY A 312 -13.95 -19.26 -11.36
N CYS A 313 -14.77 -18.80 -10.42
CA CYS A 313 -15.73 -17.68 -10.46
C CYS A 313 -16.93 -17.88 -11.40
N THR A 314 -18.14 -18.01 -10.84
CA THR A 314 -19.37 -18.04 -11.63
C THR A 314 -19.76 -16.61 -12.01
N LEU A 315 -20.32 -16.44 -13.21
CA LEU A 315 -20.84 -15.17 -13.73
C LEU A 315 -21.78 -14.47 -12.72
N GLU A 316 -22.50 -15.25 -11.92
CA GLU A 316 -23.39 -14.78 -10.85
C GLU A 316 -22.63 -14.07 -9.70
N GLN A 317 -21.40 -14.50 -9.38
CA GLN A 317 -20.57 -13.83 -8.36
C GLN A 317 -20.03 -12.49 -8.86
N MET A 318 -19.72 -12.38 -10.15
CA MET A 318 -19.37 -11.10 -10.77
C MET A 318 -20.57 -10.17 -10.85
N GLN A 319 -21.77 -10.67 -11.18
CA GLN A 319 -22.99 -9.87 -11.26
C GLN A 319 -23.48 -9.35 -9.90
N ALA A 320 -23.28 -10.10 -8.81
CA ALA A 320 -23.73 -9.71 -7.47
C ALA A 320 -22.92 -8.54 -6.85
N VAL A 321 -21.67 -8.33 -7.27
CA VAL A 321 -20.83 -7.22 -6.78
C VAL A 321 -21.21 -5.87 -7.43
N PHE A 322 -21.90 -5.88 -8.57
CA PHE A 322 -22.10 -4.69 -9.41
C PHE A 322 -23.56 -4.39 -9.75
N ALA A 323 -24.51 -4.90 -8.96
CA ALA A 323 -25.95 -4.74 -9.21
C ALA A 323 -26.49 -3.29 -9.05
N HIS A 324 -25.66 -2.31 -8.73
CA HIS A 324 -26.12 -0.95 -8.42
C HIS A 324 -25.79 0.16 -9.42
N ASP A 325 -24.86 -0.02 -10.38
CA ASP A 325 -24.52 1.03 -11.34
C ASP A 325 -24.04 0.45 -12.68
N GLY A 326 -24.86 0.57 -13.73
CA GLY A 326 -24.46 0.35 -15.13
C GLY A 326 -23.99 -1.08 -15.48
N SER A 327 -23.68 -1.30 -16.76
CA SER A 327 -22.99 -2.54 -17.16
C SER A 327 -21.52 -2.46 -16.73
N LEU A 328 -20.88 -3.61 -16.45
CA LEU A 328 -19.44 -3.69 -16.11
C LEU A 328 -18.57 -2.91 -17.10
N VAL A 329 -18.96 -2.92 -18.38
CA VAL A 329 -18.30 -2.22 -19.48
C VAL A 329 -18.45 -0.70 -19.31
N ASP A 330 -19.62 -0.20 -18.94
CA ASP A 330 -19.86 1.24 -18.75
C ASP A 330 -19.07 1.81 -17.55
N VAL A 331 -19.05 1.10 -16.41
CA VAL A 331 -18.25 1.51 -15.23
C VAL A 331 -16.76 1.48 -15.55
N ALA A 332 -16.29 0.44 -16.24
CA ALA A 332 -14.89 0.34 -16.65
C ALA A 332 -14.52 1.46 -17.63
N VAL A 333 -15.31 1.69 -18.68
CA VAL A 333 -15.07 2.75 -19.68
C VAL A 333 -15.07 4.14 -19.03
N ARG A 334 -16.05 4.47 -18.18
CA ARG A 334 -16.09 5.76 -17.49
C ARG A 334 -14.89 5.97 -16.56
N THR A 335 -14.48 4.91 -15.86
CA THR A 335 -13.31 4.98 -14.98
C THR A 335 -12.02 5.19 -15.79
N LEU A 336 -11.88 4.49 -16.92
CA LEU A 336 -10.75 4.64 -17.83
C LEU A 336 -10.68 6.05 -18.43
N LEU A 337 -11.82 6.60 -18.87
CA LEU A 337 -11.90 7.95 -19.44
C LEU A 337 -11.52 9.02 -18.41
N ARG A 338 -12.05 8.96 -17.19
CA ARG A 338 -11.69 9.91 -16.11
C ARG A 338 -10.22 9.85 -15.71
N LEU A 339 -9.63 8.65 -15.77
CA LEU A 339 -8.22 8.47 -15.42
C LEU A 339 -7.30 8.97 -16.54
N ALA A 340 -7.70 8.79 -17.80
CA ALA A 340 -7.02 9.39 -18.95
C ALA A 340 -7.10 10.93 -18.92
N GLU A 341 -8.27 11.47 -18.61
CA GLU A 341 -8.50 12.92 -18.43
C GLU A 341 -7.62 13.48 -17.31
N SER A 342 -7.59 12.83 -16.15
CA SER A 342 -6.76 13.26 -15.01
C SER A 342 -5.26 13.26 -15.35
N LEU A 343 -4.80 12.27 -16.12
CA LEU A 343 -3.42 12.20 -16.59
C LEU A 343 -3.10 13.29 -17.62
N LEU A 344 -4.05 13.64 -18.49
CA LEU A 344 -3.94 14.73 -19.45
C LEU A 344 -3.91 16.12 -18.78
N ILE A 345 -4.73 16.31 -17.75
CA ILE A 345 -4.71 17.53 -16.93
C ILE A 345 -3.36 17.64 -16.23
N PHE A 346 -2.89 16.55 -15.61
CA PHE A 346 -1.59 16.51 -14.95
C PHE A 346 -0.43 16.84 -15.89
N THR A 347 -0.39 16.28 -17.12
CA THR A 347 0.66 16.59 -18.08
C THR A 347 0.61 18.02 -18.61
N ARG A 348 -0.58 18.66 -18.62
CA ARG A 348 -0.74 20.07 -18.97
C ARG A 348 -0.29 21.02 -17.86
N THR A 349 -0.51 20.67 -16.60
CA THR A 349 -0.22 21.55 -15.45
C THR A 349 1.15 21.32 -14.82
N CYS A 350 1.78 20.17 -15.07
CA CYS A 350 3.08 19.85 -14.49
C CYS A 350 4.23 20.52 -15.25
N GLU A 351 4.87 21.51 -14.60
CA GLU A 351 6.03 22.23 -15.15
C GLU A 351 7.33 21.38 -15.11
N ASP A 352 7.34 20.28 -14.35
CA ASP A 352 8.51 19.40 -14.21
C ASP A 352 8.59 18.39 -15.36
N ALA A 353 9.57 18.58 -16.25
CA ALA A 353 9.79 17.73 -17.42
C ALA A 353 10.00 16.24 -17.09
N GLN A 354 10.57 15.90 -15.92
CA GLN A 354 10.77 14.50 -15.52
C GLN A 354 9.45 13.86 -15.09
N LEU A 355 8.65 14.59 -14.33
CA LEU A 355 7.31 14.15 -13.92
C LEU A 355 6.36 14.05 -15.12
N THR A 356 6.42 15.00 -16.05
CA THR A 356 5.65 14.97 -17.30
C THR A 356 6.05 13.78 -18.18
N THR A 357 7.34 13.46 -18.27
CA THR A 357 7.81 12.27 -19.01
C THR A 357 7.31 10.97 -18.36
N LEU A 358 7.36 10.89 -17.02
CA LEU A 358 6.87 9.73 -16.28
C LEU A 358 5.34 9.58 -16.42
N ALA A 359 4.61 10.69 -16.34
CA ALA A 359 3.16 10.72 -16.54
C ALA A 359 2.76 10.28 -17.95
N HIS A 360 3.44 10.75 -18.99
CA HIS A 360 3.23 10.28 -20.37
C HIS A 360 3.50 8.78 -20.52
N ARG A 361 4.59 8.28 -19.92
CA ARG A 361 4.91 6.85 -19.94
C ARG A 361 3.82 6.02 -19.26
N ASN A 362 3.33 6.48 -18.10
CA ASN A 362 2.29 5.79 -17.35
C ASN A 362 0.94 5.87 -18.05
N ALA A 363 0.59 7.01 -18.65
CA ALA A 363 -0.60 7.19 -19.47
C ALA A 363 -0.58 6.25 -20.66
N ARG A 364 0.54 6.17 -21.38
CA ARG A 364 0.68 5.23 -22.51
C ARG A 364 0.44 3.78 -22.09
N VAL A 365 1.14 3.32 -21.04
CA VAL A 365 0.96 1.96 -20.52
C VAL A 365 -0.48 1.71 -20.10
N PHE A 366 -1.11 2.69 -19.46
CA PHE A 366 -2.51 2.61 -19.05
C PHE A 366 -3.47 2.52 -20.24
N LEU A 367 -3.25 3.28 -21.30
CA LEU A 367 -4.07 3.27 -22.52
C LEU A 367 -3.91 1.98 -23.31
N GLU A 368 -2.68 1.47 -23.45
CA GLU A 368 -2.42 0.15 -24.03
C GLU A 368 -3.17 -0.94 -23.22
N GLN A 369 -3.09 -0.87 -21.89
CA GLN A 369 -3.79 -1.79 -20.99
C GLN A 369 -5.31 -1.66 -21.02
N ALA A 370 -5.85 -0.46 -21.22
CA ALA A 370 -7.28 -0.20 -21.33
C ALA A 370 -7.84 -0.79 -22.63
N THR A 371 -7.11 -0.60 -23.72
CA THR A 371 -7.44 -1.12 -25.06
C THR A 371 -7.51 -2.65 -25.03
N THR A 372 -6.48 -3.32 -24.50
CA THR A 372 -6.48 -4.80 -24.40
C THR A 372 -7.62 -5.33 -23.52
N MET A 373 -7.99 -4.61 -22.46
CA MET A 373 -9.10 -5.01 -21.59
C MET A 373 -10.45 -4.90 -22.30
N LEU A 374 -10.64 -3.84 -23.10
CA LEU A 374 -11.85 -3.66 -23.91
C LEU A 374 -11.96 -4.74 -24.98
N GLU A 375 -10.86 -5.03 -25.70
CA GLU A 375 -10.80 -6.12 -26.69
C GLU A 375 -11.15 -7.48 -26.06
N HIS A 376 -10.64 -7.76 -24.86
CA HIS A 376 -10.92 -9.02 -24.17
C HIS A 376 -12.39 -9.13 -23.72
N LEU A 377 -12.97 -8.04 -23.20
CA LEU A 377 -14.39 -7.98 -22.84
C LEU A 377 -15.31 -8.14 -24.08
N MET A 378 -14.87 -7.65 -25.24
CA MET A 378 -15.58 -7.86 -26.52
C MET A 378 -15.55 -9.33 -26.95
N HIS A 379 -14.41 -10.00 -26.84
CA HIS A 379 -14.27 -11.40 -27.24
C HIS A 379 -14.97 -12.40 -26.30
N GLN A 380 -15.15 -12.07 -25.03
CA GLN A 380 -15.83 -12.96 -24.07
C GLN A 380 -17.36 -12.90 -24.11
N ALA A 381 -17.97 -11.97 -24.85
CA ALA A 381 -19.43 -11.86 -24.97
C ALA A 381 -19.98 -12.88 -26.00
N PRO A 382 -20.61 -14.00 -25.58
CA PRO A 382 -21.02 -15.03 -26.52
C PRO A 382 -22.23 -14.56 -27.34
N GLY A 383 -22.07 -14.47 -28.66
CA GLY A 383 -23.16 -14.15 -29.60
C GLY A 383 -23.35 -12.67 -29.94
N ALA A 384 -22.37 -11.80 -29.65
CA ALA A 384 -22.49 -10.36 -29.82
C ALA A 384 -21.97 -9.77 -31.15
N GLU A 385 -21.35 -10.58 -32.02
CA GLU A 385 -20.65 -10.07 -33.23
C GLU A 385 -21.57 -9.39 -34.27
N SER A 386 -22.90 -9.50 -34.19
CA SER A 386 -23.78 -8.77 -35.14
C SER A 386 -24.98 -8.01 -34.58
N LYS A 387 -25.37 -8.19 -33.30
CA LYS A 387 -26.59 -7.53 -32.76
C LYS A 387 -26.33 -6.39 -31.78
N ASN A 388 -25.12 -6.27 -31.23
CA ASN A 388 -24.79 -5.18 -30.30
C ASN A 388 -24.10 -3.99 -30.97
N HIS A 389 -23.37 -4.20 -32.08
CA HIS A 389 -22.87 -3.10 -32.91
C HIS A 389 -24.00 -2.19 -33.40
N GLU A 390 -25.13 -2.77 -33.85
CA GLU A 390 -26.32 -2.02 -34.27
C GLU A 390 -27.06 -1.32 -33.13
N LYS A 391 -26.95 -1.81 -31.88
CA LYS A 391 -27.68 -1.25 -30.72
C LYS A 391 -26.93 -0.17 -29.97
N MET A 392 -25.60 -0.16 -30.03
CA MET A 392 -24.80 0.89 -29.40
C MET A 392 -24.48 2.06 -30.34
N GLY A 393 -24.54 1.87 -31.67
CA GLY A 393 -24.32 2.96 -32.64
C GLY A 393 -22.91 3.55 -32.63
N VAL A 394 -21.99 3.02 -31.81
CA VAL A 394 -20.61 3.48 -31.71
C VAL A 394 -19.73 2.64 -32.62
N ASP A 395 -19.13 3.29 -33.62
CA ASP A 395 -18.03 2.70 -34.40
C ASP A 395 -16.77 2.69 -33.53
N PHE A 396 -16.53 1.54 -32.90
CA PHE A 396 -15.49 1.38 -31.89
C PHE A 396 -14.08 1.34 -32.50
N ASP A 397 -13.95 0.84 -33.73
CA ASP A 397 -12.69 0.89 -34.48
C ASP A 397 -12.33 2.33 -34.83
N ALA A 398 -13.34 3.14 -35.17
CA ALA A 398 -13.15 4.59 -35.32
C ALA A 398 -12.76 5.25 -34.00
N LEU A 399 -13.35 4.86 -32.87
CA LEU A 399 -13.03 5.43 -31.55
C LEU A 399 -11.60 5.09 -31.12
N VAL A 400 -11.14 3.85 -31.34
CA VAL A 400 -9.74 3.42 -31.09
C VAL A 400 -8.77 4.12 -32.03
N ALA A 401 -9.10 4.26 -33.32
CA ALA A 401 -8.27 4.98 -34.29
C ALA A 401 -8.13 6.47 -33.94
N LEU A 402 -9.24 7.14 -33.61
CA LEU A 402 -9.30 8.54 -33.19
C LEU A 402 -8.48 8.78 -31.91
N PHE A 403 -8.51 7.82 -30.99
CA PHE A 403 -7.77 7.85 -29.73
C PHE A 403 -6.25 7.76 -29.94
N TRP A 404 -5.81 6.91 -30.88
CA TRP A 404 -4.41 6.83 -31.29
C TRP A 404 -3.94 8.04 -32.10
N GLU A 405 -4.81 8.66 -32.90
CA GLU A 405 -4.50 9.90 -33.63
C GLU A 405 -4.32 11.09 -32.69
N CYS A 406 -5.19 11.27 -31.70
CA CYS A 406 -5.03 12.30 -30.67
C CYS A 406 -3.70 12.16 -29.89
N PHE A 407 -3.29 10.92 -29.64
CA PHE A 407 -2.03 10.62 -28.96
C PHE A 407 -0.79 10.81 -29.87
N ALA A 408 -0.90 10.46 -31.15
CA ALA A 408 0.17 10.68 -32.14
C ALA A 408 0.50 12.18 -32.31
N VAL A 409 -0.50 13.05 -32.26
CA VAL A 409 -0.31 14.51 -32.31
C VAL A 409 0.44 15.03 -31.07
N SER A 410 0.21 14.45 -29.90
CA SER A 410 0.88 14.83 -28.64
C SER A 410 2.32 14.31 -28.48
N SER A 411 2.76 13.37 -29.31
CA SER A 411 4.05 12.66 -29.18
C SER A 411 5.13 13.08 -30.20
N VAL A 412 4.87 14.08 -31.04
CA VAL A 412 5.89 14.68 -31.92
C VAL A 412 6.79 15.61 -31.09
N GLN A 413 8.10 15.38 -31.21
CA GLN A 413 9.20 16.02 -30.47
C GLN A 413 8.98 17.52 -30.13
N VAL A 414 8.94 17.83 -28.83
CA VAL A 414 9.28 19.15 -28.30
C VAL A 414 10.79 19.32 -28.55
N PRO A 415 11.20 20.13 -29.55
CA PRO A 415 11.21 21.58 -29.33
C PRO A 415 10.90 22.39 -30.61
N GLN A 416 9.65 22.42 -31.07
CA GLN A 416 9.19 23.49 -31.97
C GLN A 416 7.66 23.71 -32.01
N ALA A 417 6.90 23.11 -31.11
CA ALA A 417 5.44 23.24 -31.07
C ALA A 417 5.00 24.35 -30.10
N TYR A 418 5.23 25.60 -30.48
CA TYR A 418 4.56 26.77 -29.87
C TYR A 418 3.90 27.66 -30.95
N ARG A 419 3.65 27.12 -32.15
CA ARG A 419 2.97 27.86 -33.23
C ARG A 419 1.75 27.21 -33.86
N ASP A 420 1.50 25.92 -33.67
CA ASP A 420 0.37 25.24 -34.33
C ASP A 420 -0.67 24.69 -33.35
N THR A 421 -0.89 25.40 -32.23
CA THR A 421 -2.00 25.10 -31.30
C THR A 421 -3.37 25.21 -31.99
N GLU A 422 -3.49 26.01 -33.05
CA GLU A 422 -4.73 26.23 -33.81
C GLU A 422 -5.10 25.02 -34.69
N SER A 423 -4.10 24.36 -35.31
CA SER A 423 -4.31 23.19 -36.17
C SER A 423 -4.66 21.93 -35.35
N SER A 424 -4.07 21.76 -34.16
CA SER A 424 -4.45 20.68 -33.25
C SER A 424 -5.84 20.88 -32.66
N LEU A 425 -6.30 22.13 -32.52
CA LEU A 425 -7.64 22.47 -32.04
C LEU A 425 -8.71 22.19 -33.10
N GLU A 426 -8.46 22.54 -34.37
CA GLU A 426 -9.38 22.25 -35.49
C GLU A 426 -9.61 20.74 -35.67
N ILE A 427 -8.53 19.94 -35.64
CA ILE A 427 -8.62 18.48 -35.78
C ILE A 427 -9.42 17.86 -34.60
N MET A 428 -9.26 18.41 -33.40
CA MET A 428 -9.96 17.94 -32.21
C MET A 428 -11.45 18.36 -32.20
N MET A 429 -11.76 19.56 -32.69
CA MET A 429 -13.13 20.04 -32.90
C MET A 429 -13.87 19.23 -33.97
N GLU A 430 -13.20 18.86 -35.07
CA GLU A 430 -13.76 17.97 -36.08
C GLU A 430 -14.02 16.55 -35.53
N ALA A 431 -13.13 16.05 -34.68
CA ALA A 431 -13.28 14.77 -33.99
C ALA A 431 -14.46 14.77 -33.01
N ILE A 432 -14.64 15.84 -32.23
CA ILE A 432 -15.80 16.02 -31.33
C ILE A 432 -17.10 16.13 -32.13
N ALA A 433 -17.10 16.85 -33.25
CA ALA A 433 -18.26 16.95 -34.14
C ALA A 433 -18.64 15.58 -34.77
N ALA A 434 -17.66 14.76 -35.14
CA ALA A 434 -17.89 13.40 -35.64
C ALA A 434 -18.45 12.45 -34.56
N LEU A 435 -18.02 12.61 -33.30
CA LEU A 435 -18.57 11.92 -32.13
C LEU A 435 -20.02 12.36 -31.81
N LYS A 436 -20.32 13.66 -31.89
CA LYS A 436 -21.69 14.21 -31.79
C LYS A 436 -22.63 13.60 -32.83
N ALA A 437 -22.14 13.39 -34.06
CA ALA A 437 -22.93 12.84 -35.15
C ALA A 437 -23.19 11.33 -35.03
N SER A 438 -22.37 10.59 -34.30
CA SER A 438 -22.44 9.12 -34.20
C SER A 438 -23.20 8.61 -32.96
N VAL A 439 -23.42 9.43 -31.92
CA VAL A 439 -24.08 9.01 -30.68
C VAL A 439 -25.13 10.03 -30.21
N PRO A 440 -26.42 9.89 -30.59
CA PRO A 440 -27.45 10.90 -30.28
C PRO A 440 -27.75 11.05 -28.77
N ALA A 441 -27.42 10.04 -27.96
CA ALA A 441 -27.69 10.01 -26.52
C ALA A 441 -26.61 10.72 -25.66
N SER A 442 -25.47 11.09 -26.24
CA SER A 442 -24.37 11.79 -25.54
C SER A 442 -24.30 13.29 -25.84
N ALA A 443 -25.17 13.82 -26.71
CA ALA A 443 -25.15 15.23 -27.11
C ALA A 443 -25.22 16.20 -25.91
N GLN A 444 -26.03 15.87 -24.89
CA GLN A 444 -26.16 16.67 -23.67
C GLN A 444 -24.89 16.72 -22.82
N LEU A 445 -24.06 15.66 -22.83
CA LEU A 445 -22.83 15.57 -22.05
C LEU A 445 -21.65 16.26 -22.76
N VAL A 446 -21.69 16.31 -24.10
CA VAL A 446 -20.67 17.00 -24.91
C VAL A 446 -20.91 18.51 -24.92
N ASP A 447 -22.17 18.96 -24.86
CA ASP A 447 -22.50 20.38 -24.70
C ASP A 447 -22.00 20.95 -23.36
N GLU A 448 -21.99 20.15 -22.28
CA GLU A 448 -21.38 20.53 -20.98
C GLU A 448 -19.84 20.62 -21.04
N VAL A 449 -19.19 19.76 -21.84
CA VAL A 449 -17.73 19.78 -22.04
C VAL A 449 -17.27 20.94 -22.93
N GLU A 450 -18.09 21.36 -23.89
CA GLU A 450 -17.81 22.51 -24.78
C GLU A 450 -17.99 23.86 -24.05
N GLU A 451 -18.76 23.90 -22.96
CA GLU A 451 -18.94 25.10 -22.13
C GLU A 451 -17.78 25.30 -21.13
N ASP A 452 -17.08 24.21 -20.76
CA ASP A 452 -15.93 24.20 -19.84
C ASP A 452 -14.55 24.35 -20.54
N VAL A 453 -14.46 24.12 -21.86
CA VAL A 453 -13.27 24.32 -22.72
C VAL A 453 -13.25 25.74 -23.29
#